data_AF-A0A2H9NC96-F1
#
_entry.id   AF-A0A2H9NC96-F1
#
_cell.length_a   1.000
_cell.length_b   1.000
_cell.length_c   1.000
_cell.angle_alpha   90.00
_cell.angle_beta   90.00
_cell.angle_gamma   90.00
#
_symmetry.space_group_name_H-M   'P 1'
#
loop_
_entity.id
_entity.type
_entity.pdbx_description
1 polymer ?
#
loop_
_entity_poly.entity_id
_entity_poly.type
_entity_poly.pdbx_seq_one_letter_code
_entity_poly.pdbx_strand_id
1 'polypeptide(L)' 'MDLAAYKNKYGLNKFELARILGARALQIRMGAPIFVEVLEDKFLRPFDIAKMEFENGTIPITVKRKNIK' A
#
# COMPACT_ATOMS: atom_id res chain seq x y z
N MET A 1 10.71 3.04 7.75
CA MET A 1 10.01 3.41 6.51
C MET A 1 10.61 4.72 6.06
N ASP A 2 11.65 4.66 5.22
CA ASP A 2 12.39 5.86 4.83
C ASP A 2 11.67 6.59 3.69
N LEU A 3 11.05 7.73 4.01
CA LEU A 3 10.29 8.56 3.07
C LEU A 3 11.15 9.05 1.89
N ALA A 4 12.46 9.22 2.07
CA ALA A 4 13.37 9.62 1.00
C ALA A 4 13.53 8.51 -0.03
N ALA A 5 13.66 7.26 0.43
CA ALA A 5 13.75 6.09 -0.44
C ALA A 5 12.47 5.89 -1.28
N TYR A 6 11.28 6.08 -0.71
CA TYR A 6 10.01 5.89 -1.45
C TYR A 6 9.76 6.95 -2.52
N LYS A 7 10.15 8.20 -2.25
CA LYS A 7 10.05 9.28 -3.24
C LYS A 7 10.93 8.99 -4.46
N ASN A 8 12.15 8.49 -4.25
CA ASN A 8 13.07 8.15 -5.33
C ASN A 8 12.69 6.86 -6.07
N LYS A 9 12.14 5.85 -5.38
CA LYS A 9 11.79 4.55 -5.99
C LYS A 9 10.46 4.55 -6.76
N TYR A 10 9.43 5.24 -6.24
CA TYR A 10 8.07 5.18 -6.80
C TYR A 10 7.55 6.55 -7.29
N GLY A 11 8.32 7.63 -7.10
CA GLY A 11 7.85 8.98 -7.45
C GLY A 11 6.64 9.45 -6.65
N LEU A 12 6.35 8.80 -5.50
CA LEU A 12 5.20 9.09 -4.65
C LEU A 12 5.55 10.14 -3.59
N ASN A 13 4.63 11.07 -3.34
CA ASN A 13 4.72 11.96 -2.18
C ASN A 13 4.19 11.29 -0.90
N LYS A 14 4.49 11.87 0.27
CA LYS A 14 4.09 11.31 1.57
C LYS A 14 2.57 11.14 1.72
N PHE A 15 1.78 11.99 1.07
CA PHE A 15 0.32 11.95 1.12
C PHE A 15 -0.25 10.87 0.20
N GLU A 16 0.31 10.73 -1.00
CA GLU A 16 -0.01 9.65 -1.95
C GLU A 16 0.29 8.30 -1.31
N LEU A 17 1.45 8.15 -0.68
CA LEU A 17 1.85 6.94 0.04
C LEU A 17 0.88 6.61 1.18
N ALA A 18 0.58 7.58 2.04
CA ALA A 18 -0.38 7.40 3.12
C ALA A 18 -1.78 7.03 2.61
N ARG A 19 -2.21 7.63 1.49
CA ARG A 19 -3.50 7.35 0.87
C ARG A 19 -3.57 5.94 0.28
N ILE A 20 -2.53 5.49 -0.41
CA ILE A 20 -2.45 4.13 -0.96
C ILE A 20 -2.56 3.10 0.18
N LEU A 21 -1.72 3.24 1.21
CA LEU A 21 -1.69 2.28 2.33
C LEU A 21 -3.01 2.29 3.12
N GLY A 22 -3.56 3.48 3.38
CA GLY A 22 -4.84 3.60 4.09
C GLY A 22 -6.01 3.01 3.31
N ALA A 23 -6.10 3.31 2.00
CA ALA A 23 -7.14 2.75 1.14
C ALA A 23 -7.01 1.21 1.05
N ARG A 24 -5.79 0.69 0.91
CA ARG A 24 -5.57 -0.76 0.83
C ARG A 24 -5.87 -1.47 2.14
N ALA A 25 -5.46 -0.91 3.28
CA ALA A 25 -5.78 -1.47 4.59
C ALA A 25 -7.30 -1.56 4.81
N LEU A 26 -8.07 -0.56 4.32
CA LEU A 26 -9.53 -0.60 4.35
C LEU A 26 -10.09 -1.75 3.49
N GLN A 27 -9.59 -1.92 2.26
CA GLN A 27 -10.03 -3.01 1.39
C GLN A 27 -9.79 -4.38 2.04
N ILE A 28 -8.62 -4.60 2.63
CA ILE A 28 -8.29 -5.84 3.34
C ILE A 28 -9.23 -6.08 4.51
N ARG A 29 -9.54 -5.02 5.29
CA ARG A 29 -10.52 -5.11 6.38
C ARG A 29 -11.93 -5.47 5.89
N MET A 30 -12.27 -5.14 4.64
CA MET A 30 -13.53 -5.49 4.00
C MET A 30 -13.52 -6.90 3.38
N GLY A 31 -12.47 -7.69 3.57
CA GLY A 31 -12.37 -9.05 3.02
C GLY A 31 -11.91 -9.10 1.56
N ALA A 32 -11.27 -8.04 1.05
CA ALA A 32 -10.65 -8.09 -0.27
C ALA A 32 -9.51 -9.13 -0.30
N PRO A 33 -9.29 -9.81 -1.44
CA PRO A 33 -8.20 -10.77 -1.57
C PRO A 33 -6.84 -10.11 -1.41
N ILE A 34 -5.92 -10.83 -0.78
CA ILE A 34 -4.55 -10.40 -0.46
C ILE A 34 -3.60 -11.07 -1.45
N PHE A 35 -2.60 -10.33 -1.93
CA PHE A 35 -1.62 -10.79 -2.95
C PHE A 35 -0.22 -11.05 -2.37
N VAL A 36 -0.12 -11.28 -1.07
CA VAL A 36 1.11 -11.65 -0.38
C VAL A 36 0.93 -12.96 0.36
N GLU A 37 1.98 -13.78 0.36
CA GLU A 37 2.05 -14.98 1.19
C GLU A 37 2.15 -14.55 2.66
N VAL A 38 1.00 -14.57 3.34
CA VAL A 38 0.94 -14.44 4.79
C VAL A 38 0.97 -15.83 5.38
N LEU A 39 1.99 -16.12 6.21
CA LEU A 39 1.99 -17.31 7.05
C LEU A 39 0.77 -17.22 7.98
N GLU A 40 -0.15 -18.19 7.89
CA GLU A 40 -1.45 -18.19 8.60
C GLU A 40 -1.32 -17.98 10.12
N ASP A 41 -0.17 -18.34 10.71
CA ASP A 41 0.10 -18.24 12.15
C ASP A 41 0.38 -16.82 12.67
N LYS A 42 0.45 -15.81 11.80
CA LYS A 42 0.65 -14.42 12.23
C LYS A 42 -0.66 -13.64 12.17
N PHE A 43 -1.15 -13.23 13.35
CA PHE A 43 -2.15 -12.16 13.47
C PHE A 43 -1.57 -10.85 12.91
N LEU A 44 -1.73 -10.65 11.59
CA LEU A 44 -1.30 -9.44 10.91
C LEU A 44 -2.46 -8.46 10.84
N ARG A 45 -2.22 -7.21 11.25
CA ARG A 45 -3.23 -6.16 11.12
C ARG A 45 -3.38 -5.84 9.63
N PRO A 46 -4.56 -5.41 9.14
CA PRO A 46 -4.76 -5.05 7.74
C PRO A 46 -3.75 -4.04 7.19
N PHE A 47 -3.26 -3.14 8.05
CA PHE A 47 -2.21 -2.19 7.69
C PHE A 47 -0.85 -2.83 7.42
N ASP A 48 -0.47 -3.85 8.20
CA ASP A 48 0.80 -4.55 8.02
C ASP A 48 0.78 -5.32 6.69
N ILE A 49 -0.36 -5.93 6.35
CA ILE A 49 -0.57 -6.63 5.07
C ILE A 49 -0.49 -5.65 3.90
N ALA A 50 -1.16 -4.49 3.99
CA ALA A 50 -1.08 -3.45 2.96
C ALA A 50 0.36 -2.95 2.75
N LYS A 51 1.13 -2.85 3.83
CA LYS A 51 2.55 -2.46 3.76
C LYS A 51 3.39 -3.54 3.07
N MET A 52 3.16 -4.82 3.37
CA MET A 52 3.84 -5.94 2.71
C MET A 52 3.54 -5.98 1.21
N GLU A 53 2.28 -5.82 0.81
CA GLU A 53 1.91 -5.76 -0.62
C GLU A 53 2.57 -4.57 -1.33
N PHE A 54 2.66 -3.43 -0.66
CA PHE A 54 3.33 -2.26 -1.20
C PHE A 54 4.84 -2.49 -1.37
N GLU A 55 5.51 -3.09 -0.38
CA GLU A 55 6.94 -3.40 -0.44
C GLU A 55 7.28 -4.45 -1.51
N ASN A 56 6.39 -5.44 -1.72
CA ASN A 56 6.49 -6.45 -2.77
C ASN A 56 6.06 -5.94 -4.16
N GLY A 57 5.50 -4.72 -4.25
CA GLY A 57 5.05 -4.15 -5.51
C GLY A 57 3.77 -4.79 -6.09
N THR A 58 3.02 -5.55 -5.29
CA THR A 58 1.79 -6.26 -5.69
C THR A 58 0.51 -5.49 -5.35
N ILE A 59 0.63 -4.27 -4.81
CA ILE A 59 -0.52 -3.47 -4.39
C ILE A 59 -1.42 -3.07 -5.58
N PRO A 60 -2.72 -3.42 -5.57
CA PRO A 60 -3.63 -3.19 -6.69
C PRO A 60 -4.23 -1.77 -6.66
N ILE A 61 -3.41 -0.74 -6.40
CA ILE A 61 -3.84 0.67 -6.35
C ILE A 61 -2.80 1.53 -7.07
N THR A 62 -3.27 2.40 -7.96
CA THR A 62 -2.42 3.35 -8.69
C THR A 62 -2.87 4.78 -8.42
N VAL A 63 -1.91 5.71 -8.42
CA VAL A 63 -2.18 7.14 -8.26
C VAL A 63 -2.43 7.77 -9.63
N LYS A 64 -3.61 8.35 -9.81
CA LYS A 64 -3.93 9.18 -10.98
C LYS A 64 -3.83 10.65 -10.60
N ARG A 65 -2.86 11.36 -11.18
CA ARG A 65 -2.71 12.81 -11.00
C ARG A 65 -3.64 13.53 -11.96
N LYS A 66 -4.48 14.42 -11.44
CA LYS A 66 -5.30 15.29 -12.28
C LYS A 66 -4.43 16.46 -12.71
N ASN A 67 -4.06 16.52 -13.99
CA ASN A 67 -3.55 17.76 -14.58
C ASN A 67 -4.77 18.67 -14.76
N ILE A 68 -4.89 19.66 -13.88
CA ILE A 68 -5.79 20.78 -14.11
C ILE A 68 -5.05 21.66 -15.12
N LYS A 69 -5.48 21.60 -16.38
CA LYS A 69 -5.12 22.60 -17.40
C LYS A 69 -6.02 23.82 -17.24
#